data_AF-A0A5J6PGC5-F1
#
_entry.id   AF-A0A5J6PGC5-F1
#
_cell.length_a   1.000
_cell.length_b   1.000
_cell.length_c   1.000
_cell.angle_alpha   90.00
_cell.angle_beta   90.00
_cell.angle_gamma   90.00
#
_symmetry.space_group_name_H-M   'P 1'
#
loop_
_entity.id
_entity.type
_entity.pdbx_description
1 polymer ?
#
loop_
_entity_poly.entity_id
_entity_poly.type
_entity_poly.pdbx_seq_one_letter_code
_entity_poly.pdbx_strand_id
1 'polypeptide(L)'
;MLNSPQKQLINPDDLFGSREIRFQDRRESHYPQLMRLCADFNFSVLQLQRKIFSHLSHKMVPSSLEFVLALRDDDACYWYSLSPGTESLKQLEDYCKTFEIDLLHMHLIGDLDSDQDLPKEAFY
;
A
#
# COMPACT_ATOMS: atom_id res chain seq x y z
N MET A 1 4.84 8.56 -16.17
CA MET A 1 3.41 8.26 -16.31
C MET A 1 2.96 7.74 -14.96
N LEU A 2 1.89 8.29 -14.38
CA LEU A 2 1.32 7.74 -13.16
C LEU A 2 0.59 6.45 -13.54
N ASN A 3 0.99 5.33 -12.94
CA ASN A 3 0.31 4.06 -13.18
C ASN A 3 -1.04 4.06 -12.47
N SER A 4 -2.06 3.55 -13.14
CA SER A 4 -3.37 3.33 -12.54
C SER A 4 -3.24 2.46 -11.28
N PRO A 5 -4.15 2.64 -10.30
CA PRO A 5 -4.15 1.84 -9.08
C PRO A 5 -4.23 0.36 -9.39
N GLN A 6 -3.48 -0.44 -8.64
CA GLN A 6 -3.49 -1.90 -8.74
C GLN A 6 -3.40 -2.48 -7.33
N LYS A 7 -4.24 -3.47 -7.04
CA LYS A 7 -4.17 -4.24 -5.80
C LYS A 7 -3.03 -5.25 -5.90
N GLN A 8 -2.00 -5.08 -5.07
CA GLN A 8 -0.82 -5.94 -5.06
C GLN A 8 -0.55 -6.45 -3.65
N LEU A 9 -0.33 -7.75 -3.50
CA LEU A 9 0.05 -8.34 -2.21
C LEU A 9 1.42 -7.79 -1.78
N ILE A 10 1.52 -7.26 -0.57
CA ILE A 10 2.78 -6.79 0.01
C ILE A 10 3.57 -8.01 0.50
N ASN A 11 4.83 -8.10 0.10
CA ASN A 11 5.72 -9.16 0.57
C ASN A 11 5.85 -9.07 2.11
N PRO A 12 5.61 -10.16 2.86
CA PRO A 12 5.75 -10.16 4.32
C PRO A 12 7.14 -9.71 4.81
N ASP A 13 8.20 -9.92 4.03
CA ASP A 13 9.55 -9.44 4.37
C ASP A 13 9.66 -7.91 4.37
N ASP A 14 8.86 -7.22 3.56
CA ASP A 14 8.81 -5.75 3.49
C ASP A 14 7.99 -5.15 4.65
N LEU A 15 7.09 -5.95 5.24
CA LEU A 15 6.37 -5.58 6.45
C LEU A 15 7.29 -5.60 7.69
N PHE A 16 8.40 -6.34 7.64
CA PHE A 16 9.38 -6.41 8.70
C PHE A 16 10.14 -5.08 8.84
N GLY A 17 9.72 -4.26 9.80
CA GLY A 17 10.24 -2.89 10.01
C GLY A 17 9.36 -1.80 9.41
N SER A 18 8.22 -2.17 8.82
CA SER A 18 7.22 -1.21 8.35
C SER A 18 6.54 -0.48 9.52
N ARG A 19 5.99 0.69 9.22
CA ARG A 19 5.24 1.50 10.19
C ARG A 19 3.94 1.98 9.59
N GLU A 20 2.86 1.85 10.34
CA GLU A 20 1.59 2.49 10.00
C GLU A 20 1.64 3.97 10.39
N ILE A 21 1.32 4.85 9.44
CA ILE A 21 1.21 6.28 9.65
C ILE A 21 -0.23 6.59 10.06
N ARG A 22 -0.39 7.12 11.28
CA ARG A 22 -1.71 7.47 11.84
C ARG A 22 -1.95 8.96 11.73
N PHE A 23 -3.08 9.33 11.12
CA PHE A 23 -3.58 10.70 11.08
C PHE A 23 -4.50 10.92 12.29
N GLN A 24 -4.01 11.58 13.33
CA GLN A 24 -4.74 11.72 14.61
C GLN A 24 -5.71 12.91 14.62
N ASP A 25 -5.41 14.00 13.89
CA ASP A 25 -6.21 15.23 13.97
C ASP A 25 -6.75 15.66 12.61
N ARG A 26 -8.09 15.79 12.54
CA ARG A 26 -8.80 16.17 11.32
C ARG A 26 -8.63 17.65 10.97
N ARG A 27 -8.28 18.50 11.94
CA ARG A 27 -8.24 19.96 11.77
C ARG A 27 -6.86 20.51 11.38
N GLU A 28 -5.80 19.72 11.54
CA GLU A 28 -4.40 20.16 11.35
C GLU A 28 -3.61 19.29 10.35
N SER A 29 -4.25 18.27 9.74
CA SER A 29 -3.53 17.36 8.85
C SER A 29 -3.17 18.05 7.54
N HIS A 30 -1.89 17.98 7.18
CA HIS A 30 -1.36 18.44 5.89
C HIS A 30 -1.79 17.53 4.70
N TYR A 31 -2.50 16.43 4.98
CA TYR A 31 -2.86 15.37 4.02
C TYR A 31 -4.34 14.99 4.15
N PRO A 32 -5.27 15.89 3.83
CA PRO A 32 -6.70 15.69 4.04
C PRO A 32 -7.26 14.49 3.25
N GLN A 33 -6.74 14.20 2.07
CA GLN A 33 -7.23 13.08 1.27
C GLN A 33 -6.84 11.74 1.88
N LEU A 34 -5.58 11.58 2.29
CA LEU A 34 -5.13 10.36 2.97
C LEU A 34 -5.89 10.13 4.27
N MET A 35 -6.09 11.19 5.06
CA MET A 35 -6.86 11.09 6.29
C MET A 35 -8.31 10.64 6.03
N ARG A 36 -8.98 11.20 5.02
CA ARG A 36 -10.34 10.81 4.64
C ARG A 36 -10.39 9.35 4.20
N LEU A 37 -9.47 8.96 3.32
CA LEU A 37 -9.34 7.58 2.83
C LEU A 37 -9.12 6.58 3.98
N CYS A 38 -8.25 6.91 4.93
CA CYS A 38 -8.01 6.07 6.10
C CYS A 38 -9.21 5.99 7.04
N ALA A 39 -9.87 7.12 7.32
CA ALA A 39 -10.94 7.16 8.30
C ALA A 39 -12.28 6.63 7.78
N ASP A 40 -12.59 6.87 6.51
CA ASP A 40 -13.90 6.55 5.93
C ASP A 40 -13.91 5.17 5.26
N PHE A 41 -12.76 4.68 4.78
CA PHE A 41 -12.66 3.44 3.98
C PHE A 41 -11.67 2.41 4.55
N ASN A 42 -11.23 2.58 5.81
CA ASN A 42 -10.34 1.67 6.52
C ASN A 42 -9.03 1.35 5.78
N PHE A 43 -8.54 2.29 4.96
CA PHE A 43 -7.20 2.20 4.41
C PHE A 43 -6.16 2.57 5.47
N SER A 44 -4.95 2.06 5.33
CA SER A 44 -3.81 2.48 6.14
C SER A 44 -2.71 3.01 5.25
N VAL A 45 -2.02 4.05 5.69
CA VAL A 45 -0.77 4.46 5.05
C VAL A 45 0.38 3.72 5.70
N LEU A 46 1.10 2.91 4.93
CA LEU A 46 2.27 2.20 5.40
C LEU A 46 3.55 2.87 4.89
N GLN A 47 4.50 3.01 5.80
CA GLN A 47 5.89 3.29 5.48
C GLN A 47 6.64 1.96 5.43
N LEU A 48 7.08 1.57 4.23
CA LEU A 48 7.80 0.34 3.95
C LEU A 48 9.31 0.61 3.83
N GLN A 49 10.12 -0.38 4.20
CA GLN A 49 11.56 -0.38 3.98
C GLN A 49 11.96 -1.66 3.24
N ARG A 50 11.83 -1.61 1.91
CA ARG A 50 12.15 -2.74 1.06
C ARG A 50 13.63 -3.08 1.12
N LYS A 51 13.99 -4.33 0.86
CA LYS A 51 15.39 -4.76 0.74
C LYS A 51 15.78 -4.89 -0.72
N ILE A 52 16.95 -4.37 -1.07
CA ILE A 52 17.54 -4.51 -2.40
C ILE A 52 18.85 -5.30 -2.31
N PHE A 53 19.15 -6.07 -3.34
CA PHE A 53 20.42 -6.77 -3.40
C PHE A 53 21.55 -5.80 -3.76
N SER A 54 22.51 -5.63 -2.85
CA SER A 54 23.70 -4.82 -3.10
C SER A 54 24.77 -5.64 -3.81
N HIS A 55 25.08 -5.30 -5.06
CA HIS A 55 26.18 -5.91 -5.80
C HIS A 55 27.57 -5.61 -5.22
N LEU A 56 27.71 -4.55 -4.41
CA LEU A 56 28.98 -4.21 -3.76
C LEU A 56 29.26 -5.07 -2.53
N SER A 57 28.24 -5.36 -1.73
CA SER A 57 28.38 -6.13 -0.47
C SER A 57 27.90 -7.57 -0.58
N HIS A 58 27.34 -7.97 -1.73
CA HIS A 58 26.71 -9.26 -2.00
C HIS A 58 25.67 -9.66 -0.92
N LYS A 59 24.93 -8.67 -0.41
CA LYS A 59 23.93 -8.85 0.65
C LYS A 59 22.67 -8.03 0.37
N MET A 60 21.56 -8.46 0.96
CA MET A 60 20.35 -7.65 1.01
C MET A 60 20.57 -6.47 1.96
N VAL A 61 20.38 -5.26 1.44
CA VAL A 61 20.50 -4.02 2.22
C VAL A 61 19.17 -3.26 2.18
N PRO A 62 18.85 -2.48 3.22
CA PRO A 62 17.65 -1.65 3.20
C PRO A 62 17.70 -0.61 2.07
N SER A 63 16.60 -0.49 1.35
CA SER A 63 16.36 0.52 0.32
C SER A 63 15.88 1.84 0.94
N SER A 64 15.61 2.82 0.09
CA SER A 64 14.87 4.03 0.45
C SER A 64 13.51 3.68 1.05
N LEU A 65 13.06 4.51 1.99
CA LEU A 65 11.74 4.41 2.57
C LEU A 65 10.69 4.79 1.53
N GLU A 66 9.61 4.01 1.48
CA GLU A 66 8.49 4.22 0.57
C GLU A 66 7.18 4.31 1.35
N PHE A 67 6.27 5.17 0.90
CA PHE A 67 4.92 5.30 1.43
C PHE A 67 3.93 4.73 0.44
N VAL A 68 3.03 3.89 0.94
CA VAL A 68 1.96 3.27 0.17
C VAL A 68 0.62 3.43 0.87
N LEU A 69 -0.46 3.53 0.08
CA LEU A 69 -1.82 3.31 0.57
C LEU A 69 -2.07 1.81 0.54
N ALA A 70 -2.42 1.25 1.68
CA ALA A 70 -2.61 -0.19 1.86
C ALA A 70 -3.99 -0.50 2.43
N LEU A 71 -4.45 -1.72 2.17
CA LEU A 71 -5.64 -2.33 2.73
C LEU A 71 -5.21 -3.60 3.46
N ARG A 72 -5.72 -3.78 4.68
CA ARG A 72 -5.54 -5.02 5.44
C ARG A 72 -6.74 -5.92 5.19
N ASP A 73 -6.45 -7.18 4.85
CA ASP A 73 -7.42 -8.27 4.88
C ASP A 73 -7.30 -8.94 6.24
N ASP A 74 -8.31 -8.73 7.09
CA ASP A 74 -8.31 -9.24 8.47
C ASP A 74 -8.57 -10.76 8.53
N ASP A 75 -9.25 -11.34 7.55
CA ASP A 75 -9.53 -12.78 7.50
C ASP A 75 -8.28 -13.56 7.10
N ALA A 76 -7.58 -13.09 6.08
CA ALA A 76 -6.37 -13.75 5.57
C ALA A 76 -5.07 -13.25 6.25
N CYS A 77 -5.16 -12.19 7.07
CA CYS A 77 -4.02 -11.52 7.70
C CYS A 77 -2.97 -11.01 6.70
N TYR A 78 -3.41 -10.64 5.50
CA TYR A 78 -2.57 -10.11 4.43
C TYR A 78 -2.69 -8.59 4.30
N TRP A 79 -1.64 -7.97 3.77
CA TRP A 79 -1.63 -6.55 3.41
C TRP A 79 -1.52 -6.41 1.90
N TYR A 80 -2.38 -5.57 1.34
CA TYR A 80 -2.38 -5.24 -0.08
C TYR A 80 -2.04 -3.76 -0.27
N SER A 81 -1.11 -3.47 -1.16
CA SER A 81 -0.86 -2.11 -1.64
C SER A 81 -1.88 -1.78 -2.73
N LEU A 82 -2.45 -0.59 -2.68
CA LEU A 82 -3.36 -0.05 -3.70
C LEU A 82 -2.71 1.07 -4.52
N SER A 83 -1.60 1.62 -4.03
CA SER A 83 -0.80 2.63 -4.69
C SER A 83 0.61 2.09 -5.00
N PRO A 84 1.34 2.72 -5.94
CA PRO A 84 2.79 2.54 -6.00
C PRO A 84 3.48 3.05 -4.72
N GLY A 85 4.71 2.58 -4.49
CA GLY A 85 5.60 3.15 -3.49
C GLY A 85 6.01 4.56 -3.88
N THR A 86 5.82 5.52 -2.97
CA THR A 86 6.16 6.93 -3.18
C THR A 86 7.20 7.39 -2.16
N GLU A 87 8.02 8.37 -2.50
CA GLU A 87 9.12 8.82 -1.63
C GLU A 87 8.62 9.71 -0.47
N SER A 88 7.42 10.27 -0.59
CA SER A 88 6.85 11.17 0.42
C SER A 88 5.33 11.05 0.52
N LEU A 89 4.81 11.34 1.72
CA LEU A 89 3.37 11.42 1.96
C LEU A 89 2.66 12.43 1.05
N LYS A 90 3.34 13.50 0.63
CA LYS A 90 2.79 14.48 -0.32
C LYS A 90 2.55 13.86 -1.69
N GLN A 91 3.51 13.10 -2.21
CA GLN A 91 3.34 12.39 -3.47
C GLN A 91 2.21 11.35 -3.38
N LEU A 92 2.11 10.66 -2.24
CA LEU A 92 1.01 9.71 -2.01
C LEU A 92 -0.35 10.41 -1.94
N GLU A 93 -0.44 11.54 -1.27
CA GLU A 93 -1.63 12.39 -1.21
C GLU A 93 -2.07 12.86 -2.61
N ASP A 94 -1.12 13.35 -3.42
CA ASP A 94 -1.40 13.80 -4.78
C ASP A 94 -1.84 12.62 -5.68
N TYR A 95 -1.24 11.43 -5.50
CA TYR A 95 -1.69 10.21 -6.15
C TYR A 95 -3.13 9.86 -5.79
N CYS A 96 -3.44 9.83 -4.50
CA CYS A 96 -4.75 9.47 -3.99
C CYS A 96 -5.85 10.46 -4.39
N LYS A 97 -5.51 11.75 -4.56
CA LYS A 97 -6.42 12.75 -5.12
C LYS A 97 -6.70 12.50 -6.60
N THR A 98 -5.67 12.11 -7.35
CA THR A 98 -5.80 11.88 -8.79
C THR A 98 -6.66 10.65 -9.09
N PHE A 99 -6.50 9.59 -8.30
CA PHE A 99 -7.14 8.30 -8.53
C PHE A 99 -8.19 7.92 -7.46
N GLU A 100 -8.79 8.91 -6.79
CA GLU A 100 -9.76 8.67 -5.70
C GLU A 100 -10.87 7.71 -6.12
N ILE A 101 -11.50 7.97 -7.27
CA ILE A 101 -12.64 7.17 -7.76
C ILE A 101 -12.20 5.73 -8.02
N ASP A 102 -11.05 5.54 -8.67
CA ASP A 102 -10.53 4.21 -9.02
C ASP A 102 -10.16 3.41 -7.77
N LEU A 103 -9.52 4.05 -6.78
CA LEU A 103 -9.20 3.44 -5.49
C LEU A 103 -10.46 2.97 -4.75
N LEU A 104 -11.51 3.80 -4.75
CA LEU A 104 -12.77 3.46 -4.11
C LEU A 104 -13.54 2.38 -4.87
N HIS A 105 -13.52 2.40 -6.21
CA HIS A 105 -14.11 1.34 -7.01
C HIS A 105 -13.46 -0.01 -6.70
N MET A 106 -12.13 -0.10 -6.69
CA MET A 106 -11.43 -1.35 -6.33
C MET A 106 -11.81 -1.85 -4.92
N HIS A 107 -11.96 -0.95 -3.95
CA HIS A 107 -12.26 -1.33 -2.57
C HIS A 107 -13.74 -1.71 -2.34
N LEU A 108 -14.68 -0.97 -2.93
CA LEU A 108 -16.12 -1.15 -2.66
C LEU A 108 -16.77 -2.19 -3.57
N ILE A 109 -16.32 -2.28 -4.82
CA ILE A 109 -16.89 -3.18 -5.82
C ILE A 109 -16.13 -4.51 -5.86
N GLY A 110 -14.87 -4.51 -5.38
CA GLY A 110 -13.94 -5.62 -5.56
C GLY A 110 -13.41 -5.66 -7.00
N ASP A 111 -12.24 -6.29 -7.21
CA ASP A 111 -11.85 -6.62 -8.58
C ASP A 111 -12.90 -7.60 -9.12
N LEU A 112 -13.61 -7.21 -10.18
CA LEU A 112 -14.56 -8.05 -10.92
C LEU A 112 -13.94 -9.39 -11.38
N ASP A 113 -12.62 -9.52 -11.31
CA ASP A 113 -11.83 -10.69 -11.70
C ASP A 113 -11.28 -11.51 -10.51
N SER A 114 -11.64 -11.22 -9.25
CA SER A 114 -11.13 -11.93 -8.07
C SER A 114 -11.58 -13.40 -7.94
N ASP A 115 -12.35 -13.92 -8.88
CA ASP A 115 -12.71 -15.34 -8.96
C ASP A 115 -11.67 -16.18 -9.74
N GLN A 116 -10.56 -15.59 -10.20
CA GLN A 116 -9.51 -16.33 -10.90
C GLN A 116 -8.12 -16.11 -10.26
N ASP A 117 -7.48 -17.23 -9.94
CA ASP A 117 -6.05 -17.40 -9.69
C ASP A 117 -5.49 -17.11 -8.28
N LEU A 118 -6.01 -17.84 -7.29
CA LEU A 118 -5.11 -18.46 -6.31
C LEU A 118 -4.38 -19.61 -7.01
N PRO A 119 -3.04 -19.60 -7.15
CA PRO A 119 -2.32 -20.80 -7.57
C PRO A 119 -2.50 -21.86 -6.49
N LYS A 120 -3.38 -22.82 -6.78
CA LYS A 120 -3.40 -24.14 -6.13
C LYS A 120 -2.15 -24.92 -6.57
N GLU A 121 -0.98 -24.52 -6.10
CA GLU A 121 0.21 -25.38 -6.11
C GLU A 121 0.70 -25.47 -4.65
N ALA A 122 0.15 -26.41 -3.90
CA ALA A 122 0.73 -27.75 -3.72
C ALA A 122 2.02 -27.69 -2.86
N PHE A 123 1.83 -27.49 -1.56
CA PHE A 123 2.78 -28.02 -0.57
C PHE A 123 2.32 -29.42 -0.17
N TYR A 124 2.81 -30.41 -0.91
CA TYR A 124 3.01 -31.78 -0.43
C TYR A 124 4.47 -32.16 -0.65
#